data_AF-A0A9C7QDW9-F1
#
_entry.id   AF-A0A9C7QDW9-F1
#
_cell.length_a   1.000
_cell.length_b   1.000
_cell.length_c   1.000
_cell.angle_alpha   90.00
_cell.angle_beta   90.00
_cell.angle_gamma   90.00
#
_symmetry.space_group_name_H-M   'P 1'
#
loop_
_entity.id
_entity.type
_entity.pdbx_description
1 polymer ?
#
loop_
_entity_poly.entity_id
_entity_poly.type
_entity_poly.pdbx_seq_one_letter_code
_entity_poly.pdbx_strand_id
1 'polypeptide(L)' 'MTKAELVTSLAEKSGLTKKDSEKALAAFIETVTDTLAQGESIQMVGFGTFEVRERAA' A
#
# COMPACT_ATOMS: atom_id res chain seq x y z
N MET A 1 -12.51 -8.13 5.07
CA MET A 1 -11.51 -7.13 5.46
C MET A 1 -11.80 -5.82 4.77
N THR A 2 -12.38 -4.88 5.51
CA THR A 2 -12.55 -3.48 5.12
C THR A 2 -11.28 -2.68 5.45
N LYS A 3 -11.18 -1.42 5.00
CA LYS A 3 -10.06 -0.53 5.35
C LYS A 3 -9.84 -0.44 6.87
N ALA A 4 -10.92 -0.36 7.65
CA ALA A 4 -10.86 -0.28 9.10
C ALA A 4 -10.32 -1.58 9.75
N GLU A 5 -10.72 -2.73 9.22
CA GLU A 5 -10.22 -4.04 9.67
C GLU A 5 -8.73 -4.23 9.31
N LEU A 6 -8.31 -3.72 8.15
CA LEU A 6 -6.91 -3.73 7.72
C LEU A 6 -6.04 -2.85 8.64
N VAL A 7 -6.48 -1.62 8.95
CA VAL A 7 -5.77 -0.72 9.88
C VAL A 7 -5.64 -1.34 11.27
N THR A 8 -6.70 -1.99 11.76
CA THR A 8 -6.67 -2.67 13.06
C THR A 8 -5.68 -3.84 13.04
N SER A 9 -5.71 -4.67 12.00
CA SER A 9 -4.76 -5.78 11.83
C SER A 9 -3.31 -5.29 11.68
N LEU A 10 -3.11 -4.16 11.00
CA LEU A 10 -1.80 -3.53 10.83
C LEU A 10 -1.26 -3.04 12.18
N ALA A 11 -2.10 -2.36 12.98
CA ALA A 11 -1.75 -1.91 14.32
C ALA A 11 -1.33 -3.09 15.22
N GLU A 12 -2.13 -4.16 15.23
CA GLU A 12 -1.85 -5.37 16.01
C GLU A 12 -0.53 -6.05 15.60
N LYS A 13 -0.26 -6.14 14.29
CA LYS A 13 0.95 -6.81 13.78
C LYS A 13 2.21 -5.95 13.87
N SER A 14 2.09 -4.63 13.76
CA SER A 14 3.22 -3.70 13.76
C SER A 14 3.55 -3.11 15.13
N GLY A 15 2.61 -3.19 16.10
CA GLY A 15 2.72 -2.52 17.39
C GLY A 15 2.48 -1.01 17.33
N LEU A 16 2.10 -0.48 16.16
CA LEU A 16 1.74 0.92 15.99
C LEU A 16 0.38 1.22 16.61
N THR A 17 0.15 2.50 16.94
CA THR A 17 -1.19 2.95 17.30
C THR A 17 -2.12 2.89 16.09
N LYS A 18 -3.43 2.70 16.28
CA LYS A 18 -4.41 2.72 15.18
C LYS A 18 -4.28 3.97 14.30
N LYS A 19 -4.02 5.13 14.91
CA LYS A 19 -3.84 6.40 14.21
C LYS A 19 -2.60 6.39 13.32
N ASP A 20 -1.50 5.84 13.82
CA ASP A 20 -0.25 5.76 13.04
C ASP A 20 -0.33 4.68 11.96
N SER A 21 -1.04 3.57 12.23
CA SER A 21 -1.35 2.56 11.22
C SER A 21 -2.23 3.10 10.09
N GLU A 22 -3.20 3.95 10.41
CA GLU A 22 -4.03 4.60 9.39
C GLU A 22 -3.20 5.55 8.53
N LYS A 23 -2.33 6.36 9.16
CA LYS A 23 -1.38 7.22 8.44
C LYS A 23 -0.41 6.44 7.58
N ALA A 24 0.16 5.35 8.10
CA ALA A 24 1.10 4.51 7.37
C ALA A 24 0.43 3.85 6.16
N LEU A 25 -0.80 3.36 6.31
CA LEU A 25 -1.56 2.81 5.19
C LEU A 25 -1.88 3.87 4.13
N ALA A 26 -2.27 5.07 4.54
CA ALA A 26 -2.53 6.18 3.62
C ALA A 26 -1.27 6.57 2.84
N ALA A 27 -0.15 6.78 3.54
CA ALA A 27 1.14 7.10 2.93
C ALA A 27 1.64 6.00 1.99
N PHE A 28 1.42 4.72 2.34
CA PHE A 28 1.75 3.60 1.46
C PHE A 28 0.96 3.65 0.15
N ILE A 29 -0.36 3.84 0.23
CA ILE A 29 -1.21 3.93 -0.97
C ILE A 29 -0.80 5.10 -1.85
N GLU A 30 -0.54 6.27 -1.25
CA GLU A 30 -0.11 7.48 -1.95
C GLU A 30 1.23 7.26 -2.65
N THR A 31 2.23 6.76 -1.91
CA THR A 31 3.57 6.46 -2.47
C THR A 31 3.49 5.49 -3.63
N VAL A 32 2.73 4.38 -3.48
CA VAL A 32 2.56 3.41 -4.57
C VAL A 32 1.88 4.04 -5.77
N THR A 33 0.86 4.86 -5.55
CA THR A 33 0.13 5.56 -6.62
C THR A 33 1.04 6.52 -7.38
N ASP A 34 1.82 7.34 -6.67
CA ASP A 34 2.70 8.35 -7.26
C ASP A 34 3.85 7.72 -8.05
N THR A 35 4.45 6.64 -7.53
CA THR A 35 5.50 5.91 -8.25
C THR A 35 4.94 5.28 -9.53
N LEU A 36 3.76 4.64 -9.45
CA LEU A 36 3.12 4.07 -10.64
C LEU A 36 2.72 5.15 -11.64
N ALA A 37 2.24 6.32 -11.18
CA ALA A 37 1.90 7.44 -12.06
C ALA A 37 3.11 7.99 -12.83
N GLN A 38 4.32 7.83 -12.31
CA GLN A 38 5.58 8.16 -13.00
C GLN A 38 6.02 7.10 -14.01
N GLY A 39 5.27 5.99 -14.11
CA GLY A 39 5.63 4.84 -14.96
C GLY A 39 6.71 3.94 -14.34
N GLU A 40 7.07 4.18 -13.09
CA GLU A 40 8.03 3.36 -12.35
C GLU A 40 7.33 2.13 -11.75
N SER A 41 8.09 1.05 -11.55
CA SER A 41 7.61 -0.18 -10.92
C SER A 41 8.15 -0.32 -9.50
N ILE A 42 7.32 -0.88 -8.61
CA ILE A 42 7.69 -1.16 -7.22
C ILE A 42 7.76 -2.67 -7.05
N GLN A 43 8.95 -3.18 -6.75
CA GLN A 43 9.15 -4.59 -6.41
C GLN A 43 9.21 -4.79 -4.90
N MET A 44 8.26 -5.54 -4.36
CA MET A 44 8.23 -5.97 -2.96
C MET A 44 8.54 -7.46 -2.87
N VAL A 45 9.79 -7.79 -2.56
CA VAL A 45 10.26 -9.18 -2.43
C VAL A 45 9.40 -9.95 -1.42
N GLY A 46 8.85 -11.09 -1.84
CA GLY A 46 7.97 -11.92 -1.01
C GLY A 46 6.49 -11.52 -1.01
N PHE A 47 6.12 -10.43 -1.69
CA PHE A 47 4.72 -10.01 -1.88
C PHE A 47 4.34 -9.94 -3.36
N GLY A 48 5.10 -9.19 -4.16
CA GLY A 48 4.84 -9.04 -5.59
C GLY A 48 5.46 -7.77 -6.18
N THR A 49 5.13 -7.52 -7.45
CA THR A 49 5.54 -6.31 -8.17
C THR A 49 4.31 -5.52 -8.57
N PHE A 50 4.33 -4.22 -8.31
CA PHE A 50 3.36 -3.26 -8.82
C PHE A 50 3.97 -2.54 -10.02
N GLU A 51 3.28 -2.55 -11.14
CA GLU A 51 3.72 -1.88 -12.37
C GLU A 51 2.50 -1.40 -13.16
N VAL A 52 2.65 -0.31 -13.92
CA VAL A 52 1.62 0.13 -14.86
C VAL A 52 1.69 -0.76 -16.09
N ARG A 53 0.54 -1.32 -16.48
CA ARG A 53 0.40 -2.07 -17.73
C ARG A 53 -0.59 -1.37 -18.63
N GLU A 54 -0.21 -1.19 -19.89
CA GLU A 54 -1.16 -0.81 -20.92
C GLU A 54 -2.13 -1.97 -21.15
N ARG A 55 -3.42 -1.66 -21.08
CA ARG A 55 -4.47 -2.61 -21.42
C ARG A 55 -4.90 -2.37 -22.86
N ALA A 56 -4.82 -3.40 -23.70
CA ALA A 56 -5.41 -3.36 -25.04
C ALA A 56 -6.93 -3.15 -24.93
N ALA A 57 -7.47 -2.28 -25.80
CA ALA A 57 -8.87 -1.87 -25.81
C ALA A 57 -9.85 -3.00 -26.17
#